data_AF-A0A934KXV5-F1
#
_entry.id   AF-A0A934KXV5-F1
#
_cell.length_a   1.000
_cell.length_b   1.000
_cell.length_c   1.000
_cell.angle_alpha   90.00
_cell.angle_beta   90.00
_cell.angle_gamma   90.00
#
_symmetry.space_group_name_H-M   'P 1'
#
loop_
_entity.id
_entity.type
_entity.pdbx_description
1 polymer ?
#
loop_
_entity_poly.entity_id
_entity_poly.type
_entity_poly.pdbx_seq_one_letter_code
_entity_poly.pdbx_strand_id
1 'polypeptide(L)'
;MKTRELKPQDSIDFEPFYQALEDDPKLLEEALEILLGMVNFEPKSIKKLALLIKEDSRNLYNEIAEMSASSQDKGNTTSCCSGH
;
A
#
# COMPACT_ATOMS: atom_id res chain seq x y z
N MET A 1 -20.82 -24.16 -6.15
CA MET A 1 -19.65 -23.51 -5.51
C MET A 1 -19.35 -24.25 -4.23
N LYS A 2 -18.09 -24.63 -3.97
CA LYS A 2 -17.72 -25.26 -2.70
C LYS A 2 -17.71 -24.18 -1.61
N THR A 3 -18.67 -24.26 -0.70
CA THR A 3 -18.75 -23.46 0.52
C THR A 3 -17.47 -23.72 1.32
N ARG A 4 -16.55 -22.76 1.33
CA ARG A 4 -15.43 -22.80 2.28
C ARG A 4 -16.06 -22.54 3.64
N GLU A 5 -16.01 -23.55 4.50
CA GLU A 5 -16.45 -23.46 5.88
C GLU A 5 -15.69 -22.31 6.55
N LEU A 6 -16.38 -21.18 6.75
CA LEU A 6 -15.92 -20.11 7.61
C LEU A 6 -15.97 -20.69 9.03
N LYS A 7 -14.82 -21.15 9.54
CA LYS A 7 -14.64 -21.37 10.98
C LYS A 7 -15.10 -20.09 11.68
N PRO A 8 -15.79 -20.17 12.84
CA PRO A 8 -16.11 -18.98 13.61
C PRO A 8 -14.77 -18.31 13.95
N GLN A 9 -14.44 -17.26 13.22
CA GLN A 9 -13.36 -16.37 13.60
C GLN A 9 -13.87 -15.73 14.88
N ASP A 10 -13.15 -15.95 15.99
CA ASP A 10 -13.29 -15.12 17.17
C ASP A 10 -13.39 -13.68 16.68
N SER A 11 -14.48 -12.99 17.01
CA SER A 11 -14.70 -11.62 16.56
C SER A 11 -13.51 -10.80 17.07
N ILE A 12 -12.57 -10.50 16.18
CA ILE A 12 -11.40 -9.70 16.52
C ILE A 12 -11.94 -8.33 16.89
N ASP A 13 -11.78 -7.95 18.15
CA ASP A 13 -12.13 -6.64 18.63
C ASP A 13 -11.06 -5.65 18.21
N PHE A 14 -11.43 -4.73 17.32
CA PHE A 14 -10.55 -3.69 16.80
C PHE A 14 -10.67 -2.38 17.60
N GLU A 15 -11.60 -2.27 18.56
CA GLU A 15 -11.81 -1.05 19.33
C GLU A 15 -10.53 -0.56 20.04
N PRO A 16 -9.71 -1.42 20.68
CA PRO A 16 -8.47 -0.97 21.30
C PRO A 16 -7.46 -0.43 20.30
N PHE A 17 -7.46 -0.96 19.07
CA PHE A 17 -6.60 -0.46 18.01
C PHE A 17 -7.07 0.93 17.55
N TYR A 18 -8.38 1.12 17.34
CA TYR A 18 -8.93 2.42 16.97
C TYR A 18 -8.71 3.48 18.05
N GLN A 19 -8.94 3.14 19.32
CA GLN A 19 -8.71 4.05 20.44
C GLN A 19 -7.25 4.52 20.49
N ALA A 20 -6.29 3.62 20.28
CA ALA A 20 -4.87 4.00 20.25
C ALA A 20 -4.55 4.99 19.12
N LEU A 21 -5.20 4.86 17.97
CA LEU A 21 -5.03 5.79 16.84
C LEU A 21 -5.74 7.13 17.05
N GLU A 22 -6.87 7.14 17.75
CA GLU A 22 -7.54 8.40 18.13
C GLU A 22 -6.73 9.17 19.17
N ASP A 23 -6.16 8.45 20.14
CA ASP A 23 -5.35 9.02 21.21
C ASP A 23 -4.00 9.56 20.68
N ASP A 24 -3.37 8.84 19.75
CA ASP A 24 -2.13 9.27 19.09
C ASP A 24 -2.05 8.80 17.62
N PRO A 25 -2.48 9.63 16.66
CA PRO A 25 -2.42 9.31 15.23
C PRO A 25 -1.00 9.06 14.71
N LYS A 26 0.05 9.56 15.40
CA LYS A 26 1.44 9.36 14.99
C LYS A 26 1.86 7.90 15.01
N LEU A 27 1.20 7.09 15.84
CA LEU A 27 1.44 5.64 15.88
C LEU A 27 1.22 5.00 14.51
N LEU A 28 0.20 5.45 13.77
CA LEU A 28 -0.05 4.97 12.42
C LEU A 28 0.99 5.49 11.43
N GLU A 29 1.36 6.77 11.53
CA GLU A 29 2.38 7.39 10.68
C GLU A 29 3.72 6.65 10.82
N GLU A 30 4.21 6.44 12.04
CA GLU A 30 5.46 5.72 12.31
C GLU A 30 5.40 4.27 11.83
N ALA A 31 4.28 3.57 12.05
CA ALA A 31 4.09 2.21 11.55
C ALA A 31 4.14 2.15 10.02
N LEU A 32 3.53 3.13 9.33
CA LEU A 32 3.58 3.24 7.88
C LEU A 32 5.00 3.57 7.37
N GLU A 33 5.75 4.43 8.06
CA GLU A 33 7.15 4.71 7.71
C GLU A 33 8.03 3.46 7.81
N ILE A 34 7.85 2.66 8.85
CA ILE A 34 8.55 1.38 9.00
C ILE A 34 8.20 0.45 7.83
N LEU A 35 6.91 0.33 7.50
CA LEU A 35 6.43 -0.47 6.36
C LEU A 35 7.02 0.00 5.03
N LEU A 36 7.12 1.32 4.81
CA LEU A 36 7.76 1.88 3.63
C LEU A 36 9.26 1.56 3.59
N GLY A 37 9.93 1.62 4.74
CA GLY A 37 11.32 1.21 4.88
C GLY A 37 11.55 -0.25 4.44
N MET A 38 10.60 -1.14 4.73
CA MET A 38 10.69 -2.57 4.37
C MET A 38 10.83 -2.81 2.87
N VAL A 39 10.50 -1.85 2.01
CA VAL A 39 10.80 -1.93 0.57
C VAL A 39 12.28 -2.20 0.32
N ASN A 40 13.15 -1.58 1.13
CA ASN A 40 14.59 -1.62 0.93
C ASN A 40 15.24 -2.86 1.57
N PHE A 41 14.72 -3.36 2.69
CA PHE A 41 15.34 -4.46 3.45
C PHE A 41 14.55 -5.77 3.42
N GLU A 42 13.25 -5.74 3.12
CA GLU A 42 12.36 -6.91 3.01
C GLU A 42 11.44 -6.88 1.76
N PRO A 43 12.00 -6.87 0.54
CA PRO A 43 11.25 -6.69 -0.70
C PRO A 43 10.24 -7.81 -1.00
N LYS A 44 10.39 -9.01 -0.41
CA LYS A 44 9.43 -10.10 -0.56
C LYS A 44 8.18 -9.90 0.31
N SER A 45 8.36 -9.43 1.54
CA SER A 45 7.28 -9.16 2.49
C SER A 45 6.39 -8.03 1.99
N ILE A 46 7.00 -6.94 1.52
CA ILE A 46 6.24 -5.78 1.04
C ILE A 46 5.44 -6.06 -0.24
N LYS A 47 5.93 -6.94 -1.12
CA LYS A 47 5.18 -7.37 -2.31
C LYS A 47 3.87 -8.08 -1.93
N LYS A 48 3.85 -8.81 -0.81
CA LYS A 48 2.61 -9.42 -0.30
C LYS A 48 1.64 -8.36 0.21
N LEU A 49 2.13 -7.30 0.87
CA LEU A 49 1.28 -6.17 1.27
C LEU A 49 0.65 -5.48 0.06
N ALA A 50 1.41 -5.24 -1.00
CA ALA A 50 0.89 -4.65 -2.23
C ALA A 50 -0.23 -5.51 -2.87
N LEU A 51 -0.11 -6.83 -2.79
CA LEU A 51 -1.17 -7.76 -3.24
C LEU A 51 -2.42 -7.64 -2.38
N LEU A 52 -2.28 -7.58 -1.05
CA LEU A 52 -3.41 -7.39 -0.12
C LEU A 52 -4.13 -6.06 -0.39
N ILE A 53 -3.40 -4.96 -0.56
CA ILE A 53 -3.98 -3.65 -0.90
C ILE A 53 -4.75 -3.73 -2.22
N LYS A 54 -4.20 -4.41 -3.23
CA LYS A 54 -4.89 -4.59 -4.52
C LYS A 54 -6.19 -5.39 -4.40
N GLU A 55 -6.22 -6.40 -3.54
CA GLU A 55 -7.38 -7.27 -3.37
C GLU A 55 -8.48 -6.60 -2.54
N ASP A 56 -8.12 -5.97 -1.42
CA ASP A 56 -9.06 -5.49 -0.40
C ASP A 56 -9.33 -3.98 -0.46
N SER A 57 -8.44 -3.19 -1.07
CA SER A 57 -8.57 -1.72 -1.16
C SER A 57 -8.21 -1.21 -2.56
N ARG A 58 -9.04 -1.61 -3.54
CA ARG A 58 -8.81 -1.29 -4.97
C ARG A 58 -8.66 0.20 -5.25
N ASN A 59 -9.37 1.06 -4.53
CA ASN A 59 -9.26 2.51 -4.71
C ASN A 59 -7.87 3.01 -4.32
N LEU A 60 -7.37 2.61 -3.14
CA LEU A 60 -6.03 2.96 -2.69
C LEU A 60 -4.96 2.41 -3.66
N TYR A 61 -5.13 1.17 -4.14
CA TYR A 61 -4.24 0.60 -5.14
C TYR A 61 -4.21 1.44 -6.44
N ASN A 62 -5.38 1.85 -6.93
CA ASN A 62 -5.49 2.63 -8.16
C ASN A 62 -4.85 4.01 -8.01
N GLU A 63 -5.09 4.71 -6.89
CA GLU A 63 -4.45 6.00 -6.60
C GLU A 63 -2.92 5.87 -6.59
N ILE A 64 -2.38 4.84 -5.93
CA ILE A 64 -0.93 4.58 -5.91
C ILE A 64 -0.40 4.29 -7.32
N ALA A 65 -1.13 3.48 -8.11
CA ALA A 65 -0.73 3.13 -9.47
C ALA A 65 -0.75 4.35 -10.42
N GLU A 66 -1.77 5.20 -10.35
CA GLU A 66 -1.89 6.42 -11.15
C GLU A 66 -0.77 7.42 -10.85
N MET A 67 -0.43 7.63 -9.56
CA MET A 67 0.71 8.45 -9.16
C MET A 67 2.04 7.91 -9.70
N SER A 68 2.20 6.59 -9.75
CA SER A 68 3.40 5.96 -10.30
C SER A 68 3.51 6.13 -11.82
N ALA A 69 2.40 6.00 -12.56
CA ALA A 69 2.37 6.14 -14.01
C ALA A 69 2.61 7.61 -14.45
N SER A 70 2.00 8.57 -13.76
CA SER A 70 2.21 10.00 -14.02
C SER A 70 3.66 10.46 -13.77
N SER A 71 4.39 9.77 -12.90
CA SER A 71 5.82 10.01 -12.65
C SER A 71 6.72 9.44 -13.75
N GLN A 72 6.28 8.40 -14.47
CA GLN A 72 7.01 7.80 -15.59
C GLN A 72 6.83 8.58 -16.90
N ASP A 73 5.68 9.23 -17.10
CA ASP A 73 5.37 9.96 -18.33
C ASP A 73 6.20 11.26 -18.49
N LYS A 74 6.81 11.76 -17.39
CA LYS A 74 7.78 12.87 -17.43
C LYS A 74 9.20 12.45 -17.83
N GLY A 75 9.48 11.16 -18.01
CA GLY A 75 10.80 10.64 -18.40
C GLY A 75 11.04 10.56 -19.91
N ASN A 76 10.00 10.70 -20.74
CA ASN A 76 10.06 10.45 -22.20
C ASN A 76 9.84 11.71 -23.05
N THR A 77 10.29 12.90 -22.62
CA THR A 77 10.52 13.98 -23.58
C THR A 77 11.80 13.69 -24.36
N THR A 78 11.69 12.81 -25.37
CA THR A 78 12.65 12.74 -26.46
C THR A 78 12.72 14.07 -27.20
N SER A 79 13.95 14.54 -27.39
CA SER A 79 14.40 15.41 -28.48
C SER A 79 13.97 16.87 -28.46
N CYS A 80 14.95 17.76 -28.28
CA CYS A 80 15.13 18.88 -29.20
C CYS A 80 16.55 19.47 -29.04
N CYS A 81 17.51 18.97 -29.83
CA CYS A 81 18.67 19.71 -30.39
C CYS A 81 19.63 18.71 -31.07
N SER A 82 19.19 18.16 -32.21
CA SER A 82 20.12 17.83 -33.30
C SER A 82 20.54 19.15 -33.92
N GLY A 83 21.83 19.49 -33.90
CA GLY A 83 22.30 20.77 -34.43
C GLY A 83 23.79 20.82 -34.68
N HIS A 84 24.16 20.44 -35.91
CA HIS A 84 25.44 20.59 -36.63
C HIS A 84 26.65 19.74 -36.20
#